data_AF-A0A3E0R2A5-F1
#
_entry.id   AF-A0A3E0R2A5-F1
#
_cell.length_a   1.000
_cell.length_b   1.000
_cell.length_c   1.000
_cell.angle_alpha   90.00
_cell.angle_beta   90.00
_cell.angle_gamma   90.00
#
_symmetry.space_group_name_H-M   'P 1'
#
loop_
_entity.id
_entity.type
_entity.pdbx_description
1 polymer ?
#
loop_
_entity_poly.entity_id
_entity_poly.type
_entity_poly.pdbx_seq_one_letter_code
_entity_poly.pdbx_strand_id
1 'polypeptide(L)'
;MPLNDYNLYMARKKSKKLLEDYMQTHGMDENAPRGPSSLEQVWGNDGTTRYNTLDADVYAARLADMTRVDLQREAQKRGIVPIEDGKKLRDRLIKEFKLYVGSLTMPPISKKEKKEIPADVLKTLREGQ
;
A
#
# COMPACT_ATOMS: atom_id res chain seq x y z
N MET A 1 -11.01 -63.75 45.03
CA MET A 1 -11.81 -62.80 44.22
C MET A 1 -10.94 -61.60 43.91
N PRO A 2 -10.63 -61.29 42.64
CA PRO A 2 -9.75 -60.19 42.29
C PRO A 2 -10.48 -58.84 42.32
N LEU A 3 -9.81 -57.81 42.84
CA LEU A 3 -10.24 -56.41 42.85
C LEU A 3 -10.21 -55.84 41.42
N ASN A 4 -11.22 -55.03 41.10
CA ASN A 4 -11.51 -54.52 39.78
C ASN A 4 -10.73 -53.20 39.54
N ASP A 5 -9.60 -53.27 38.84
CA ASP A 5 -8.73 -52.12 38.53
C ASP A 5 -9.25 -51.27 37.35
N TYR A 6 -10.40 -50.62 37.52
CA TYR A 6 -10.98 -49.72 36.49
C TYR A 6 -11.02 -48.26 36.91
N ASN A 7 -9.93 -47.72 37.48
CA ASN A 7 -9.84 -46.29 37.81
C ASN A 7 -8.50 -45.65 37.45
N LEU A 8 -7.86 -46.06 36.34
CA LEU A 8 -6.62 -45.43 35.85
C LEU A 8 -6.81 -44.41 34.70
N TYR A 9 -8.04 -44.12 34.28
CA TYR A 9 -8.30 -43.25 33.11
C TYR A 9 -8.84 -41.86 33.46
N MET A 10 -8.52 -41.32 34.64
CA MET A 10 -8.69 -39.88 34.90
C MET A 10 -7.42 -39.15 34.46
N ALA A 11 -7.18 -39.14 33.14
CA ALA A 11 -6.24 -38.20 32.54
C ALA A 11 -6.73 -36.79 32.88
N ARG A 12 -6.03 -36.12 33.80
CA ARG A 12 -6.30 -34.75 34.25
C ARG A 12 -6.31 -33.83 33.03
N LYS A 13 -7.51 -33.52 32.52
CA LYS A 13 -7.74 -32.60 31.41
C LYS A 13 -7.20 -31.23 31.84
N LYS A 14 -6.01 -30.85 31.36
CA LYS A 14 -5.46 -29.49 31.60
C LYS A 14 -6.48 -28.50 31.06
N SER A 15 -7.17 -27.79 31.96
CA SER A 15 -8.01 -26.66 31.60
C SER A 15 -7.13 -25.66 30.87
N LYS A 16 -7.39 -25.45 29.58
CA LYS A 16 -6.79 -24.35 28.83
C LYS A 16 -7.16 -23.09 29.61
N LYS A 17 -6.20 -22.45 30.27
CA LYS A 17 -6.43 -21.14 30.88
C LYS A 17 -6.96 -20.27 29.74
N LEU A 18 -8.19 -19.81 29.89
CA LEU A 18 -8.75 -18.77 29.03
C LEU A 18 -7.75 -17.63 29.09
N LEU A 19 -7.10 -17.37 27.96
CA LEU A 19 -6.24 -16.21 27.76
C LEU A 19 -7.15 -14.99 27.57
N GLU A 20 -8.10 -14.80 28.48
CA GLU A 20 -8.96 -13.64 28.52
C GLU A 20 -8.13 -12.49 29.09
N ASP A 21 -8.06 -11.42 28.31
CA ASP A 21 -7.43 -10.13 28.58
C ASP A 21 -5.91 -10.02 28.40
N TYR A 22 -5.37 -10.60 27.32
CA TYR A 22 -4.12 -10.10 26.74
C TYR A 22 -4.41 -8.88 25.85
N MET A 23 -4.55 -7.69 26.47
CA MET A 23 -4.68 -6.43 25.72
C MET A 23 -3.32 -6.00 25.17
N GLN A 24 -2.99 -6.44 23.96
CA GLN A 24 -1.87 -5.88 23.20
C GLN A 24 -2.24 -4.46 22.75
N THR A 25 -1.59 -3.46 23.31
CA THR A 25 -1.64 -2.10 22.77
C THR A 25 -0.80 -2.06 21.49
N HIS A 26 -1.44 -2.18 20.33
CA HIS A 26 -0.77 -1.94 19.06
C HIS A 26 -0.73 -0.44 18.78
N GLY A 27 0.46 0.10 18.48
CA GLY A 27 0.65 1.52 18.19
C GLY A 27 0.32 1.94 16.76
N MET A 28 -0.14 1.02 15.89
CA MET A 28 -0.54 1.34 14.53
C MET A 28 -2.04 1.64 14.50
N ASP A 29 -2.38 2.85 14.10
CA ASP A 29 -3.75 3.22 13.82
C ASP A 29 -4.14 2.66 12.43
N GLU A 30 -4.95 1.60 12.41
CA GLU A 30 -5.48 1.00 11.18
C GLU A 30 -6.41 1.92 10.40
N ASN A 31 -6.95 2.96 11.05
CA ASN A 31 -7.83 3.95 10.45
C ASN A 31 -7.10 5.24 10.08
N ALA A 32 -5.78 5.30 10.31
CA ALA A 32 -5.00 6.47 9.96
C ALA A 32 -5.20 6.78 8.46
N PRO A 33 -5.53 8.04 8.12
CA PRO A 33 -5.55 8.46 6.73
C PRO A 33 -4.18 8.16 6.11
N ARG A 34 -4.21 7.54 4.92
CA ARG A 34 -3.05 7.26 4.03
C ARG A 34 -1.70 7.74 4.57
N GLY A 35 -0.86 6.80 4.98
CA GLY A 35 0.52 7.09 5.37
C GLY A 35 1.34 7.70 4.22
N PRO A 36 2.42 8.44 4.53
CA PRO A 36 3.30 9.03 3.54
C PRO A 36 3.94 7.93 2.66
N SER A 37 3.95 8.13 1.35
CA SER A 37 4.47 7.15 0.40
C SER A 37 5.99 7.22 0.20
N SER A 38 6.60 8.34 0.58
CA SER A 38 8.02 8.64 0.37
C SER A 38 8.65 9.24 1.62
N LEU A 39 9.96 8.99 1.81
CA LEU A 39 10.74 9.54 2.92
C LEU A 39 10.71 11.08 2.95
N GLU A 40 10.75 11.72 1.79
CA GLU A 40 10.59 13.16 1.64
C GLU A 40 9.26 13.65 2.24
N GLN A 41 8.18 12.90 2.05
CA GLN A 41 6.87 13.25 2.59
C GLN A 41 6.82 13.07 4.12
N VAL A 42 7.55 12.09 4.66
CA VAL A 42 7.76 11.95 6.11
C VAL A 42 8.48 13.18 6.69
N TRP A 43 9.37 13.80 5.91
CA TRP A 43 10.09 15.01 6.28
C TRP A 43 9.34 16.32 5.97
N GLY A 44 8.06 16.25 5.62
CA GLY A 44 7.23 17.44 5.39
C GLY A 44 7.32 18.01 3.97
N ASN A 45 7.75 17.21 2.99
CA ASN A 45 7.62 17.56 1.58
C ASN A 45 6.24 17.12 1.06
N ASP A 46 5.39 18.10 0.79
CA ASP A 46 4.02 17.88 0.30
C ASP A 46 3.96 17.30 -1.13
N GLY A 47 5.13 17.10 -1.76
CA GLY A 47 5.27 16.67 -3.15
C GLY A 47 5.18 17.84 -4.15
N THR A 48 5.01 19.07 -3.69
CA THR A 48 4.97 20.27 -4.54
C THR A 48 6.35 20.68 -5.03
N THR A 49 7.43 20.27 -4.38
CA THR A 49 8.82 20.67 -4.66
C THR A 49 9.29 20.47 -6.11
N ARG A 50 8.79 19.45 -6.83
CA ARG A 50 9.22 19.16 -8.20
C ARG A 50 8.49 19.95 -9.29
N TYR A 51 7.20 20.23 -9.09
CA TYR A 51 6.32 20.80 -10.12
C TYR A 51 5.66 22.11 -9.71
N ASN A 52 5.82 22.53 -8.44
CA ASN A 52 5.13 23.62 -7.75
C ASN A 52 3.60 23.48 -7.66
N THR A 53 3.06 22.40 -8.21
CA THR A 53 1.63 22.10 -8.24
C THR A 53 1.42 20.59 -8.20
N LEU A 54 0.28 20.17 -7.66
CA LEU A 54 -0.23 18.79 -7.71
C LEU A 54 -1.44 18.67 -8.65
N ASP A 55 -1.86 19.79 -9.25
CA ASP A 55 -2.98 19.85 -10.18
C ASP A 55 -2.49 19.68 -11.63
N ALA A 56 -3.07 18.69 -12.32
CA ALA A 56 -2.71 18.35 -13.69
C ALA A 56 -3.10 19.43 -14.70
N ASP A 57 -4.20 20.15 -14.47
CA ASP A 57 -4.71 21.17 -15.38
C ASP A 57 -3.85 22.44 -15.28
N VAL A 58 -3.46 22.81 -14.07
CA VAL A 58 -2.51 23.92 -13.83
C VAL A 58 -1.17 23.64 -14.50
N TYR A 59 -0.68 22.40 -14.39
CA TYR A 59 0.55 22.00 -15.05
C TYR A 59 0.42 21.96 -16.57
N ALA A 60 -0.71 21.47 -17.10
CA ALA A 60 -0.98 21.45 -18.54
C ALA A 60 -1.06 22.86 -19.14
N ALA A 61 -1.70 23.81 -18.45
CA ALA A 61 -1.74 25.22 -18.85
C ALA A 61 -0.33 25.81 -18.93
N ARG A 62 0.50 25.56 -17.90
CA ARG A 62 1.90 25.99 -17.90
C ARG A 62 2.70 25.42 -19.09
N LEU A 63 2.47 24.16 -19.47
CA LEU A 63 3.11 23.53 -20.64
C LEU A 63 2.59 24.08 -21.98
N ALA A 64 1.38 24.62 -22.01
CA ALA A 64 0.81 25.24 -23.22
C ALA A 64 1.50 26.57 -23.52
N ASP A 65 1.84 27.34 -22.48
CA ASP A 65 2.52 28.64 -22.59
C ASP A 65 4.02 28.53 -22.89
N MET A 66 4.62 27.35 -22.71
CA MET A 66 6.05 27.13 -22.96
C MET A 66 6.39 27.05 -24.44
N THR A 67 7.53 27.67 -24.80
CA THR A 67 8.11 27.52 -26.14
C THR A 67 8.71 26.13 -26.33
N ARG A 68 9.02 25.76 -27.58
CA ARG A 68 9.65 24.46 -27.91
C ARG A 68 10.97 24.25 -27.15
N VAL A 69 11.79 25.29 -27.03
CA VAL A 69 13.08 25.22 -26.32
C VAL A 69 12.85 25.00 -24.83
N ASP A 70 11.86 25.69 -24.25
CA ASP A 70 11.53 25.53 -22.83
C ASP A 70 10.98 24.14 -22.53
N LEU A 71 10.12 23.59 -23.40
CA LEU A 71 9.63 22.22 -23.27
C LEU A 71 10.77 21.20 -23.29
N GLN A 72 11.79 21.40 -24.13
CA GLN A 72 12.95 20.52 -24.17
C GLN A 72 13.80 20.63 -22.90
N ARG A 73 14.04 21.85 -22.40
CA ARG A 73 14.75 22.07 -21.13
C ARG A 73 14.00 21.46 -19.95
N GLU A 74 12.69 21.63 -19.90
CA GLU A 74 11.83 21.05 -18.87
C GLU A 74 11.79 19.52 -18.93
N ALA A 75 11.83 18.94 -20.14
CA ALA A 75 11.98 17.50 -20.33
C ALA A 75 13.34 17.00 -19.81
N GLN A 76 14.43 17.69 -20.15
CA GLN A 76 15.77 17.36 -19.65
C GLN A 76 15.87 17.44 -18.13
N LYS A 77 15.32 18.50 -17.53
CA LYS A 77 15.26 18.69 -16.07
C LYS A 77 14.55 17.53 -15.36
N ARG A 78 13.58 16.89 -16.03
CA ARG A 78 12.80 15.77 -15.52
C ARG A 78 13.32 14.40 -15.95
N GLY A 79 14.43 14.35 -16.69
CA GLY A 79 14.99 13.10 -17.22
C GLY A 79 14.17 12.47 -18.35
N ILE A 80 13.27 13.21 -18.99
CA ILE A 80 12.51 12.76 -20.15
C ILE A 80 13.32 13.02 -21.41
N VAL A 81 13.45 12.01 -22.27
CA VAL A 81 14.11 12.15 -23.57
C VAL A 81 13.35 13.17 -24.44
N PRO A 82 13.99 14.28 -24.85
CA PRO A 82 13.35 15.29 -25.69
C PRO A 82 12.97 14.74 -27.06
N ILE A 83 11.79 15.12 -27.55
CA ILE A 83 11.31 14.77 -28.90
C ILE A 83 11.04 16.08 -29.63
N GLU A 84 11.16 16.06 -30.96
CA GLU A 84 10.86 17.23 -31.79
C GLU A 84 9.37 17.58 -31.83
N ASP A 85 8.49 16.57 -31.83
CA ASP A 85 7.05 16.74 -31.80
C ASP A 85 6.59 17.29 -30.45
N GLY A 86 6.27 18.58 -30.43
CA GLY A 86 5.86 19.30 -29.22
C GLY A 86 4.57 18.78 -28.59
N LYS A 87 3.63 18.24 -29.38
CA LYS A 87 2.38 17.67 -28.83
C LYS A 87 2.70 16.39 -28.04
N LYS A 88 3.47 15.48 -28.65
CA LYS A 88 3.89 14.23 -27.99
C LYS A 88 4.76 14.50 -26.77
N LEU A 89 5.61 15.52 -26.82
CA LEU A 89 6.45 15.90 -25.69
C LEU A 89 5.62 16.39 -24.50
N ARG A 90 4.59 17.22 -24.74
CA ARG A 90 3.65 17.67 -23.72
C ARG A 90 2.88 16.49 -23.12
N ASP A 91 2.36 15.58 -23.95
CA ASP A 91 1.64 14.41 -23.46
C ASP A 91 2.49 13.52 -22.55
N ARG A 92 3.78 13.34 -22.90
CA ARG A 92 4.74 12.60 -22.05
C ARG A 92 4.99 13.32 -20.73
N LEU A 93 5.20 14.64 -20.76
CA LEU A 93 5.38 15.46 -19.56
C LEU A 93 4.17 15.36 -18.62
N ILE A 94 2.95 15.39 -19.17
CA ILE A 94 1.72 15.23 -18.39
C ILE A 94 1.61 13.82 -17.82
N LYS A 95 1.99 12.79 -18.59
CA LYS A 95 1.97 11.41 -18.11
C LYS A 95 2.92 11.19 -16.93
N GLU A 96 4.15 11.69 -17.04
CA GLU A 96 5.14 11.65 -15.95
C GLU A 96 4.65 12.41 -14.71
N PHE A 97 4.02 13.58 -14.92
CA PHE A 97 3.41 14.32 -13.83
C PHE A 97 2.34 13.50 -13.10
N LYS A 98 1.42 12.87 -13.85
CA LYS A 98 0.36 12.03 -13.27
C LYS A 98 0.93 10.83 -12.51
N LEU A 99 2.00 10.22 -13.04
CA LEU A 99 2.70 9.14 -12.35
C LEU A 99 3.33 9.62 -11.04
N TYR A 100 3.98 10.78 -11.05
CA TYR A 100 4.55 11.39 -9.86
C TYR A 100 3.47 11.69 -8.81
N VAL A 101 2.38 12.36 -9.19
CA VAL A 101 1.26 12.65 -8.28
C VAL A 101 0.64 11.37 -7.74
N GLY A 102 0.44 10.36 -8.60
CA GLY A 102 -0.05 9.05 -8.19
C GLY A 102 0.88 8.35 -7.19
N SER A 103 2.20 8.55 -7.32
CA SER A 103 3.19 7.98 -6.40
C SER A 103 3.16 8.62 -5.01
N LEU A 104 2.69 9.85 -4.88
CA LEU A 104 2.52 10.54 -3.58
C LEU A 104 1.35 9.97 -2.77
N THR A 105 0.38 9.36 -3.44
CA THR A 105 -0.76 8.72 -2.77
C THR A 105 -0.56 7.21 -2.71
N MET A 106 -0.34 6.65 -1.51
CA MET A 106 -0.40 5.18 -1.36
C MET A 106 -1.79 4.68 -1.80
N PRO A 107 -1.94 3.51 -2.44
CA PRO A 107 -3.27 2.92 -2.59
C PRO A 107 -3.90 2.70 -1.20
N PRO A 108 -5.23 2.79 -1.05
CA PRO A 108 -5.85 2.40 0.20
C PRO A 108 -5.41 0.97 0.51
N ILE A 109 -4.99 0.72 1.75
CA ILE A 109 -4.82 -0.64 2.24
C ILE A 109 -6.22 -1.22 2.23
N SER A 110 -6.65 -1.80 1.11
CA SER A 110 -7.83 -2.62 1.12
C SER A 110 -7.48 -3.73 2.10
N LYS A 111 -8.19 -3.76 3.23
CA LYS A 111 -8.23 -4.95 4.08
C LYS A 111 -8.58 -6.05 3.10
N LYS A 112 -7.60 -6.90 2.73
CA LYS A 112 -7.90 -8.11 1.98
C LYS A 112 -8.90 -8.81 2.88
N GLU A 113 -10.17 -8.78 2.49
CA GLU A 113 -11.19 -9.56 3.18
C GLU A 113 -10.59 -10.94 3.33
N LYS A 114 -10.47 -11.40 4.57
CA LYS A 114 -10.00 -12.75 4.85
C LYS A 114 -10.99 -13.65 4.12
N LYS A 115 -10.66 -14.08 2.90
CA LYS A 115 -11.43 -15.09 2.20
C LYS A 115 -11.42 -16.27 3.14
N GLU A 116 -12.55 -16.52 3.78
CA GLU A 116 -12.74 -17.68 4.62
C GLU A 116 -12.44 -18.88 3.74
N ILE A 117 -11.38 -19.61 4.10
CA ILE A 117 -11.02 -20.81 3.36
C ILE A 117 -12.18 -21.78 3.59
N PRO A 118 -12.88 -22.23 2.54
CA PRO A 118 -14.03 -23.11 2.71
C PRO A 118 -13.59 -24.37 3.46
N ALA A 119 -14.45 -24.85 4.36
CA ALA A 119 -14.15 -25.94 5.28
C ALA A 119 -13.64 -27.21 4.58
N ASP A 120 -14.08 -27.44 3.35
CA ASP A 120 -13.63 -28.57 2.51
C ASP A 120 -12.15 -28.50 2.15
N VAL A 121 -11.61 -27.30 1.88
CA VAL A 121 -10.19 -27.11 1.59
C VAL A 121 -9.36 -27.29 2.86
N LEU A 122 -9.86 -26.85 4.02
CA LEU A 122 -9.20 -27.09 5.31
C LEU A 122 -9.21 -28.58 5.68
N LYS A 123 -10.26 -29.32 5.32
CA LYS A 123 -10.35 -30.76 5.56
C LYS A 123 -9.35 -31.53 4.71
N THR A 124 -9.23 -31.24 3.42
CA THR A 124 -8.27 -31.92 2.53
C THR A 124 -6.82 -31.64 2.92
N LEU A 125 -6.49 -30.41 3.34
CA LEU A 125 -5.18 -30.05 3.87
C LEU A 125 -4.82 -30.81 5.16
N ARG A 126 -5.83 -31.18 5.96
CA ARG A 126 -5.66 -31.87 7.24
C ARG A 126 -5.55 -33.39 7.09
N GLU A 127 -6.18 -33.95 6.05
CA GLU A 127 -6.17 -35.39 5.77
C GLU A 127 -4.90 -35.84 5.02
N GLY A 128 -4.13 -34.92 4.44
CA GLY A 128 -2.94 -35.21 3.63
C GLY A 128 -1.58 -35.06 4.33
N GLN A 129 -1.52 -35.02 5.67
CA GLN A 129 -0.26 -35.03 6.46
C GLN A 129 -0.02 -36.36 7.15
#